data_AF-A0A356X6A8-F1
#
_entry.id   AF-A0A356X6A8-F1
#
_cell.length_a   1.000
_cell.length_b   1.000
_cell.length_c   1.000
_cell.angle_alpha   90.00
_cell.angle_beta   90.00
_cell.angle_gamma   90.00
#
_symmetry.space_group_name_H-M   'P 1'
#
loop_
_entity.id
_entity.type
_entity.pdbx_description
1 polymer ?
#
loop_
_entity_poly.entity_id
_entity_poly.type
_entity_poly.pdbx_seq_one_letter_code
_entity_poly.pdbx_strand_id
1 'polypeptide(L)'
;GWLVDGAAIVNQTMLARSSYGPYSRANVRICKEESFHKKQGYEMLAKMADGTPEQQKMAQDSVNRWWWPSLMMFGPHDSDSPNSAELIKWQVKLKTNDELRQHFVDRMVMEAEAIGMELPDPDLEYNEETGHWDFGDIPWDEFWNVVKGNGVMNRKRIKDRRAAHENG
;
A
#
# COMPACT_ATOMS: atom_id res chain seq x y z
N GLY A 1 6.13 3.48 -6.65
CA GLY A 1 5.57 4.56 -7.48
C GLY A 1 4.16 4.88 -7.04
N TRP A 2 3.15 4.45 -7.80
CA TRP A 2 1.76 4.83 -7.50
C TRP A 2 1.12 4.06 -6.34
N LEU A 3 0.80 2.77 -6.52
CA LEU A 3 0.06 1.98 -5.51
C LEU A 3 0.87 1.77 -4.23
N VAL A 4 2.08 1.20 -4.35
CA VAL A 4 2.92 0.82 -3.20
C VAL A 4 3.36 2.03 -2.38
N ASP A 5 3.83 3.11 -3.01
CA ASP A 5 4.21 4.33 -2.26
C ASP A 5 2.96 5.08 -1.79
N GLY A 6 1.85 4.99 -2.52
CA GLY A 6 0.55 5.49 -2.08
C GLY A 6 0.11 4.86 -0.77
N ALA A 7 0.23 3.53 -0.65
CA ALA A 7 -0.09 2.81 0.58
C ALA A 7 0.86 3.21 1.72
N ALA A 8 2.16 3.31 1.42
CA ALA A 8 3.16 3.80 2.39
C ALA A 8 2.83 5.20 2.89
N ILE A 9 2.48 6.14 2.01
CA ILE A 9 2.14 7.53 2.37
C ILE A 9 0.89 7.59 3.25
N VAL A 10 -0.15 6.81 2.96
CA VAL A 10 -1.36 6.77 3.81
C VAL A 10 -0.98 6.36 5.23
N ASN A 11 -0.18 5.31 5.38
CA ASN A 11 0.28 4.84 6.69
C ASN A 11 1.21 5.86 7.39
N GLN A 12 2.25 6.33 6.69
CA GLN A 12 3.26 7.23 7.25
C GLN A 12 2.69 8.60 7.63
N THR A 13 1.71 9.12 6.89
CA THR A 13 1.05 10.39 7.22
C THR A 13 0.37 10.34 8.58
N MET A 14 -0.17 9.18 8.96
CA MET A 14 -0.72 8.97 10.31
C MET A 14 0.37 8.81 11.36
N LEU A 15 1.46 8.11 11.02
CA LEU A 15 2.63 7.94 11.91
C LEU A 15 3.37 9.26 12.18
N ALA A 16 3.27 10.24 11.28
CA ALA A 16 3.77 11.59 11.48
C ALA A 16 3.11 12.30 12.69
N ARG A 17 2.00 11.77 13.20
CA ARG A 17 1.30 12.26 14.39
C ARG A 17 1.42 11.30 15.59
N SER A 18 2.28 10.28 15.51
CA SER A 18 2.52 9.35 16.61
C SER A 18 3.03 10.04 17.88
N SER A 19 2.75 9.45 19.05
CA SER A 19 3.12 9.97 20.36
C SER A 19 4.63 10.07 20.60
N TYR A 20 5.45 9.30 19.89
CA TYR A 20 6.90 9.32 20.04
C TYR A 20 7.56 10.35 19.12
N GLY A 21 7.99 11.48 19.70
CA GLY A 21 8.48 12.65 18.98
C GLY A 21 9.55 12.40 17.90
N PRO A 22 10.63 11.63 18.16
CA PRO A 22 11.61 11.31 17.12
C PRO A 22 11.02 10.59 15.91
N TYR A 23 10.10 9.64 16.13
CA TYR A 23 9.47 8.87 15.07
C TYR A 23 8.47 9.73 14.27
N SER A 24 7.66 10.53 14.96
CA SER A 24 6.77 11.52 14.31
C SER A 24 7.56 12.50 13.42
N ARG A 25 8.62 13.14 13.95
CA ARG A 25 9.43 14.10 13.18
C ARG A 25 10.15 13.48 11.99
N ALA A 26 10.60 12.23 12.10
CA ALA A 26 11.18 11.50 10.98
C ALA A 26 10.13 11.29 9.87
N ASN A 27 8.93 10.81 10.22
CA ASN A 27 7.85 10.62 9.24
C ASN A 27 7.41 11.92 8.58
N VAL A 28 7.40 13.07 9.29
CA VAL A 28 7.12 14.38 8.68
C VAL A 28 8.10 14.70 7.54
N ARG A 29 9.37 14.36 7.68
CA ARG A 29 10.38 14.57 6.62
C ARG A 29 10.19 13.58 5.48
N ILE A 30 10.05 12.30 5.81
CA ILE A 30 9.85 11.22 4.84
C ILE A 30 8.62 11.51 3.96
N CYS A 31 7.46 11.83 4.55
CA CYS A 31 6.24 12.11 3.80
C CYS A 31 6.38 13.29 2.83
N LYS A 32 7.16 14.32 3.18
CA LYS A 32 7.42 15.47 2.29
C LYS A 32 8.18 15.06 1.04
N GLU A 33 9.11 14.12 1.16
CA GLU A 33 9.92 13.62 0.04
C GLU A 33 9.18 12.54 -0.75
N GLU A 34 8.59 11.56 -0.08
CA GLU A 34 7.91 10.42 -0.72
C GLU A 34 6.66 10.82 -1.49
N SER A 35 5.92 11.85 -1.05
CA SER A 35 4.74 12.34 -1.78
C SER A 35 5.07 12.82 -3.20
N PHE A 36 6.26 13.39 -3.41
CA PHE A 36 6.75 13.75 -4.74
C PHE A 36 6.94 12.50 -5.61
N HIS A 37 7.63 11.48 -5.09
CA HIS A 37 7.90 10.24 -5.82
C HIS A 37 6.62 9.47 -6.16
N LYS A 38 5.62 9.45 -5.27
CA LYS A 38 4.31 8.88 -5.57
C LYS A 38 3.64 9.56 -6.75
N LYS A 39 3.67 10.91 -6.77
CA LYS A 39 3.11 11.68 -7.89
C LYS A 39 3.80 11.33 -9.21
N GLN A 40 5.14 11.29 -9.23
CA GLN A 40 5.88 10.92 -10.44
C GLN A 40 5.54 9.50 -10.90
N GLY A 41 5.39 8.55 -9.97
CA GLY A 41 4.98 7.18 -10.28
C GLY A 41 3.58 7.09 -10.89
N TYR A 42 2.65 7.92 -10.43
CA TYR A 42 1.32 8.03 -11.02
C TYR A 42 1.36 8.65 -12.42
N GLU A 43 2.09 9.75 -12.62
CA GLU A 43 2.22 10.41 -13.93
C GLU A 43 2.86 9.48 -14.98
N MET A 44 3.83 8.65 -14.58
CA MET A 44 4.40 7.62 -15.45
C MET A 44 3.35 6.59 -15.90
N LEU A 45 2.53 6.10 -14.96
CA LEU A 45 1.49 5.13 -15.27
C LEU A 45 0.38 5.75 -16.13
N ALA A 46 -0.04 6.96 -15.81
CA ALA A 46 -1.00 7.73 -16.59
C ALA A 46 -0.53 7.89 -18.05
N LYS A 47 0.77 8.17 -18.25
CA LYS A 47 1.31 8.28 -19.60
C LYS A 47 1.33 6.96 -20.37
N MET A 48 1.51 5.84 -19.68
CA MET A 48 1.44 4.51 -20.28
C MET A 48 -0.01 4.09 -20.60
N ALA A 49 -0.97 4.47 -19.75
CA ALA A 49 -2.39 4.24 -19.97
C ALA A 49 -2.92 5.02 -21.19
N ASP A 50 -2.39 6.21 -21.45
CA ASP A 50 -2.65 7.00 -22.68
C ASP A 50 -1.70 6.65 -23.85
N GLY A 51 -1.02 5.51 -23.76
CA GLY A 51 0.04 5.09 -24.68
C GLY A 51 -0.41 4.15 -25.80
N THR A 52 0.55 3.39 -26.34
CA THR A 52 0.26 2.31 -27.29
C THR A 52 -0.50 1.17 -26.60
N PRO A 53 -1.15 0.26 -27.36
CA PRO A 53 -1.80 -0.92 -26.78
C PRO A 53 -0.86 -1.77 -25.92
N GLU A 54 0.42 -1.87 -26.27
CA GLU A 54 1.42 -2.58 -25.48
C GLU A 54 1.72 -1.88 -24.16
N GLN A 55 1.76 -0.54 -24.16
CA GLN A 55 1.97 0.25 -22.95
C GLN A 55 0.76 0.16 -22.01
N GLN A 56 -0.45 0.24 -22.55
CA GLN A 56 -1.70 0.05 -21.81
C GLN A 56 -1.75 -1.34 -21.16
N LYS A 57 -1.46 -2.39 -21.93
CA LYS A 57 -1.41 -3.76 -21.42
C LYS A 57 -0.36 -3.94 -20.32
N MET A 58 0.81 -3.32 -20.48
CA MET A 58 1.87 -3.37 -19.48
C MET A 58 1.49 -2.64 -18.19
N ALA A 59 0.83 -1.48 -18.31
CA ALA A 59 0.31 -0.72 -17.18
C ALA A 59 -0.73 -1.55 -16.42
N GLN A 60 -1.74 -2.08 -17.12
CA GLN A 60 -2.81 -2.89 -16.51
C GLN A 60 -2.28 -4.17 -15.86
N ASP A 61 -1.37 -4.91 -16.52
CA ASP A 61 -0.72 -6.08 -15.93
C ASP A 61 0.03 -5.74 -14.63
N SER A 62 0.66 -4.56 -14.57
CA SER A 62 1.33 -4.11 -13.36
C SER A 62 0.36 -3.82 -12.22
N VAL A 63 -0.79 -3.20 -12.50
CA VAL A 63 -1.87 -2.96 -11.52
C VAL A 63 -2.43 -4.29 -11.02
N ASN A 64 -2.73 -5.21 -11.94
CA ASN A 64 -3.26 -6.54 -11.63
C ASN A 64 -2.39 -7.30 -10.61
N ARG A 65 -1.06 -7.25 -10.79
CA ARG A 65 -0.11 -7.95 -9.91
C ARG A 65 0.13 -7.24 -8.58
N TRP A 66 -0.05 -5.93 -8.50
CA TRP A 66 0.37 -5.13 -7.34
C TRP A 66 -0.78 -4.59 -6.49
N TRP A 67 -2.02 -4.70 -6.93
CA TRP A 67 -3.20 -4.28 -6.16
C TRP A 67 -3.26 -4.93 -4.77
N TRP A 68 -3.49 -6.25 -4.71
CA TRP A 68 -3.61 -6.98 -3.46
C TRP A 68 -2.37 -6.87 -2.55
N PRO A 69 -1.12 -6.98 -3.07
CA PRO A 69 0.07 -6.72 -2.25
C PRO A 69 0.12 -5.30 -1.65
N SER A 70 -0.44 -4.30 -2.31
CA SER A 70 -0.51 -2.93 -1.78
C SER A 70 -1.49 -2.82 -0.62
N LEU A 71 -2.65 -3.50 -0.69
CA LEU A 71 -3.64 -3.57 0.39
C LEU A 71 -3.10 -4.34 1.61
N MET A 72 -2.28 -5.36 1.37
CA MET A 72 -1.59 -6.13 2.41
C MET A 72 -0.55 -5.32 3.20
N MET A 73 -0.07 -4.17 2.67
CA MET A 73 0.91 -3.32 3.37
C MET A 73 0.36 -2.71 4.67
N PHE A 74 -0.95 -2.59 4.79
CA PHE A 74 -1.61 -2.10 6.01
C PHE A 74 -1.61 -3.14 7.14
N GLY A 75 -1.18 -4.38 6.87
CA GLY A 75 -1.15 -5.46 7.85
C GLY A 75 -2.46 -6.27 7.88
N PRO A 76 -2.59 -7.21 8.85
CA PRO A 76 -3.77 -8.07 8.96
C PRO A 76 -5.02 -7.28 9.37
N HIS A 77 -6.19 -7.92 9.30
CA HIS A 77 -7.43 -7.40 9.88
C HIS A 77 -7.24 -6.98 11.34
N ASP A 78 -8.05 -6.04 11.79
CA ASP A 78 -7.99 -5.53 13.16
C ASP A 78 -8.24 -6.64 14.20
N SER A 79 -9.08 -7.63 13.86
CA SER A 79 -9.32 -8.83 14.67
C SER A 79 -8.08 -9.71 14.88
N ASP A 80 -7.15 -9.69 13.93
CA ASP A 80 -5.95 -10.52 13.88
C ASP A 80 -4.66 -9.73 14.12
N SER A 81 -4.79 -8.53 14.71
CA SER A 81 -3.70 -7.58 14.91
C SER A 81 -3.31 -7.48 16.40
N PRO A 82 -2.45 -8.39 16.91
CA PRO A 82 -2.19 -8.52 18.35
C PRO A 82 -1.57 -7.27 18.99
N ASN A 83 -0.86 -6.47 18.19
CA ASN A 83 -0.20 -5.25 18.66
C ASN A 83 -1.12 -4.02 18.65
N SER A 84 -2.27 -4.07 17.96
CA SER A 84 -3.09 -2.88 17.69
C SER A 84 -3.62 -2.25 18.98
N ALA A 85 -4.11 -3.06 19.93
CA ALA A 85 -4.67 -2.54 21.18
C ALA A 85 -3.67 -1.71 21.98
N GLU A 86 -2.42 -2.19 22.11
CA GLU A 86 -1.37 -1.50 22.85
C GLU A 86 -0.86 -0.27 22.10
N LEU A 87 -0.61 -0.38 20.79
CA LEU A 87 -0.12 0.73 19.96
C LEU A 87 -1.14 1.88 19.86
N ILE A 88 -2.43 1.57 19.84
CA ILE A 88 -3.50 2.57 19.88
C ILE A 88 -3.57 3.23 21.25
N LYS A 89 -3.52 2.45 22.33
CA LYS A 89 -3.51 2.98 23.71
C LYS A 89 -2.36 3.96 23.94
N TRP A 90 -1.18 3.69 23.38
CA TRP A 90 -0.02 4.58 23.47
C TRP A 90 0.03 5.64 22.37
N GLN A 91 -0.97 5.71 21.50
CA GLN A 91 -1.03 6.65 20.38
C GLN A 91 0.21 6.57 19.46
N VAL A 92 0.85 5.41 19.37
CA VAL A 92 1.87 5.13 18.35
C VAL A 92 1.17 4.88 17.01
N LYS A 93 0.05 4.15 17.05
CA LYS A 93 -0.88 3.92 15.95
C LYS A 93 -2.16 4.73 16.21
N LEU A 94 -2.55 5.60 15.29
CA LEU A 94 -3.71 6.49 15.47
C LEU A 94 -4.98 6.01 14.77
N LYS A 95 -4.82 5.12 13.80
CA LYS A 95 -5.86 4.56 12.95
C LYS A 95 -5.62 3.08 12.81
N THR A 96 -6.68 2.28 12.73
CA THR A 96 -6.59 0.84 12.63
C THR A 96 -6.04 0.39 11.26
N ASN A 97 -5.74 -0.90 11.10
CA ASN A 97 -5.23 -1.39 9.82
C ASN A 97 -6.33 -1.27 8.76
N ASP A 98 -7.55 -1.66 9.13
CA ASP A 98 -8.70 -1.65 8.24
C ASP A 98 -9.15 -0.21 7.91
N GLU A 99 -9.12 0.72 8.87
CA GLU A 99 -9.41 2.16 8.61
C GLU A 99 -8.46 2.76 7.56
N LEU A 100 -7.15 2.44 7.64
CA LEU A 100 -6.17 2.97 6.68
C LEU A 100 -6.29 2.30 5.32
N ARG A 101 -6.61 1.00 5.30
CA ARG A 101 -6.85 0.28 4.07
C ARG A 101 -8.08 0.82 3.34
N GLN A 102 -9.18 1.05 4.05
CA GLN A 102 -10.39 1.64 3.47
C GLN A 102 -10.08 3.01 2.84
N HIS A 103 -9.43 3.89 3.59
CA HIS A 103 -9.04 5.21 3.08
C HIS A 103 -8.15 5.13 1.83
N PHE A 104 -7.26 4.13 1.77
CA PHE A 104 -6.45 3.87 0.60
C PHE A 104 -7.29 3.41 -0.60
N VAL A 105 -8.20 2.46 -0.41
CA VAL A 105 -9.08 1.96 -1.48
C VAL A 105 -9.90 3.10 -2.07
N ASP A 106 -10.62 3.85 -1.24
CA ASP A 106 -11.47 4.98 -1.70
C ASP A 106 -10.68 5.96 -2.59
N ARG A 107 -9.43 6.24 -2.22
CA ARG A 107 -8.55 7.12 -2.98
C ARG A 107 -8.05 6.49 -4.28
N MET A 108 -7.64 5.22 -4.24
CA MET A 108 -7.06 4.55 -5.39
C MET A 108 -8.10 4.27 -6.48
N VAL A 109 -9.36 4.03 -6.12
CA VAL A 109 -10.44 3.87 -7.11
C VAL A 109 -10.57 5.16 -7.93
N MET A 110 -10.72 6.31 -7.27
CA MET A 110 -10.79 7.61 -7.96
C MET A 110 -9.56 7.89 -8.84
N GLU A 111 -8.36 7.56 -8.34
CA GLU A 111 -7.12 7.75 -9.11
C GLU A 111 -7.03 6.77 -10.29
N ALA A 112 -7.53 5.54 -10.18
CA ALA A 112 -7.55 4.54 -11.25
C ALA A 112 -8.52 4.93 -12.37
N GLU A 113 -9.74 5.35 -12.01
CA GLU A 113 -10.76 5.83 -12.95
C GLU A 113 -10.24 7.02 -13.78
N ALA A 114 -9.53 7.94 -13.15
CA ALA A 114 -8.97 9.13 -13.80
C ALA A 114 -7.95 8.81 -14.91
N ILE A 115 -7.36 7.62 -14.91
CA ILE A 115 -6.41 7.15 -15.94
C ILE A 115 -6.90 5.92 -16.70
N GLY A 116 -8.17 5.54 -16.54
CA GLY A 116 -8.78 4.39 -17.22
C GLY A 116 -8.12 3.06 -16.88
N MET A 117 -7.63 2.88 -15.64
CA MET A 117 -7.12 1.60 -15.14
C MET A 117 -8.21 0.87 -14.37
N GLU A 118 -8.26 -0.44 -14.54
CA GLU A 118 -9.15 -1.32 -13.78
C GLU A 118 -8.42 -1.88 -12.55
N LEU A 119 -9.09 -1.98 -11.41
CA LEU A 119 -8.56 -2.66 -10.24
C LEU A 119 -9.02 -4.13 -10.28
N PRO A 120 -8.13 -5.11 -10.02
CA PRO A 120 -8.41 -6.54 -10.18
C PRO A 120 -9.22 -7.11 -9.00
N ASP A 121 -10.40 -6.53 -8.77
CA ASP A 121 -11.31 -6.87 -7.69
C ASP A 121 -12.76 -6.90 -8.21
N PRO A 122 -13.31 -8.09 -8.48
CA PRO A 122 -14.69 -8.24 -8.97
C PRO A 122 -15.76 -7.81 -7.97
N ASP A 123 -15.44 -7.76 -6.68
CA ASP A 123 -16.37 -7.43 -5.60
C ASP A 123 -16.29 -5.93 -5.24
N LEU A 124 -15.52 -5.15 -6.01
CA LEU A 124 -15.35 -3.72 -5.79
C LEU A 124 -16.62 -2.95 -6.21
N GLU A 125 -17.33 -2.40 -5.22
CA GLU A 125 -18.58 -1.67 -5.44
C GLU A 125 -18.69 -0.44 -4.54
N TYR A 126 -19.23 0.66 -5.07
CA TYR A 126 -19.47 1.86 -4.27
C TYR A 126 -20.72 1.66 -3.41
N ASN A 127 -20.56 1.77 -2.10
CA ASN A 127 -21.64 1.65 -1.14
C ASN A 127 -22.18 3.04 -0.79
N GLU A 128 -23.37 3.38 -1.30
CA GLU A 128 -24.02 4.67 -1.04
C GLU A 128 -24.39 4.90 0.44
N GLU A 129 -24.62 3.84 1.21
CA GLU A 129 -25.01 3.95 2.61
C GLU A 129 -23.83 4.33 3.51
N THR A 130 -22.64 3.78 3.22
CA THR A 130 -21.42 4.04 3.98
C THR A 130 -20.59 5.18 3.39
N GLY A 131 -20.78 5.50 2.11
CA GLY A 131 -19.97 6.46 1.37
C GLY A 131 -18.57 5.95 1.02
N HIS A 132 -18.34 4.65 1.11
CA HIS A 132 -17.06 3.97 0.90
C HIS A 132 -17.15 2.94 -0.23
N TRP A 133 -16.00 2.55 -0.77
CA TRP A 133 -15.92 1.40 -1.67
C TRP A 133 -15.81 0.11 -0.86
N ASP A 134 -16.76 -0.79 -1.00
CA ASP A 134 -16.64 -2.17 -0.54
C ASP A 134 -15.68 -2.89 -1.50
N PHE A 135 -14.80 -3.74 -0.96
CA PHE A 135 -13.77 -4.45 -1.72
C PHE A 135 -13.67 -5.91 -1.27
N GLY A 136 -13.18 -6.78 -2.15
CA GLY A 136 -13.14 -8.22 -1.93
C GLY A 136 -12.17 -8.69 -0.84
N ASP A 137 -12.28 -9.97 -0.49
CA ASP A 137 -11.44 -10.59 0.52
C ASP A 137 -9.97 -10.63 0.10
N ILE A 138 -9.09 -10.16 1.00
CA ILE A 138 -7.65 -10.22 0.80
C ILE A 138 -7.18 -11.69 0.85
N PRO A 139 -6.25 -12.10 -0.03
CA PRO A 139 -5.57 -13.41 0.06
C PRO A 139 -4.69 -13.56 1.32
N TRP A 140 -5.31 -13.77 2.49
CA TRP A 140 -4.62 -13.79 3.79
C TRP A 140 -3.60 -14.93 3.93
N ASP A 141 -3.84 -16.07 3.29
CA ASP A 141 -2.88 -17.17 3.25
C ASP A 141 -1.58 -16.77 2.52
N GLU A 142 -1.71 -16.03 1.41
CA GLU A 142 -0.55 -15.46 0.70
C GLU A 142 0.18 -14.47 1.59
N PHE A 143 -0.55 -13.53 2.21
CA PHE A 143 0.01 -12.54 3.13
C PHE A 143 0.89 -13.20 4.21
N TRP A 144 0.34 -14.18 4.93
CA TRP A 144 1.08 -14.84 6.00
C TRP A 144 2.24 -15.68 5.49
N ASN A 145 2.12 -16.29 4.31
CA ASN A 145 3.20 -17.04 3.69
C ASN A 145 4.38 -16.11 3.32
N VAL A 146 4.09 -14.93 2.77
CA VAL A 146 5.09 -13.90 2.45
C VAL A 146 5.77 -13.37 3.72
N VAL A 147 4.99 -13.01 4.75
CA VAL A 147 5.51 -12.50 6.04
C VAL A 147 6.43 -13.52 6.72
N LYS A 148 6.10 -14.82 6.64
CA LYS A 148 6.92 -15.92 7.19
C LYS A 148 8.19 -16.21 6.38
N GLY A 149 8.44 -15.49 5.28
CA GLY A 149 9.67 -15.62 4.50
C GLY A 149 9.59 -16.55 3.29
N ASN A 150 8.39 -16.99 2.91
CA ASN A 150 8.17 -17.95 1.81
C ASN A 150 7.56 -17.33 0.55
N GLY A 151 7.52 -16.00 0.46
CA GLY A 151 7.12 -15.30 -0.75
C GLY A 151 8.18 -15.36 -1.86
N VAL A 152 7.78 -14.91 -3.05
CA VAL A 152 8.54 -15.05 -4.31
C VAL A 152 9.98 -14.53 -4.20
N MET A 153 10.17 -13.38 -3.54
CA MET A 153 11.47 -12.71 -3.50
C MET A 153 12.20 -12.79 -2.16
N ASN A 154 11.59 -13.33 -1.10
CA ASN A 154 12.13 -13.26 0.27
C ASN A 154 13.57 -13.78 0.37
N ARG A 155 13.81 -15.02 -0.09
CA ARG A 155 15.15 -15.65 -0.05
C ARG A 155 16.19 -14.83 -0.82
N LYS A 156 15.82 -14.32 -2.00
CA LYS A 156 16.69 -13.48 -2.82
C LYS A 156 16.99 -12.14 -2.14
N ARG A 157 15.98 -11.44 -1.60
CA ARG A 157 16.17 -10.15 -0.92
C ARG A 157 17.11 -10.26 0.27
N ILE A 158 16.94 -11.29 1.12
CA ILE A 158 17.82 -11.53 2.26
C ILE A 158 19.24 -11.90 1.81
N LYS A 159 19.37 -12.78 0.80
CA LYS A 159 20.68 -13.15 0.24
C LYS A 159 21.42 -11.94 -0.29
N ASP A 160 20.76 -11.12 -1.13
CA ASP A 160 21.36 -9.92 -1.72
C ASP A 160 21.78 -8.92 -0.62
N ARG A 161 20.94 -8.72 0.42
CA ARG A 161 21.28 -7.80 1.51
C ARG A 161 22.46 -8.30 2.36
N ARG A 162 22.54 -9.60 2.62
CA ARG A 162 23.69 -10.22 3.32
C ARG A 162 24.96 -10.07 2.50
N ALA A 163 24.91 -10.40 1.21
CA ALA A 163 26.05 -10.25 0.32
C ALA A 163 26.53 -8.79 0.25
N ALA A 164 25.63 -7.81 0.17
CA ALA A 164 26.00 -6.39 0.20
C ALA A 164 26.56 -5.93 1.54
N HIS A 165 26.26 -6.61 2.64
CA HIS A 165 26.86 -6.29 3.94
C HIS A 165 28.25 -6.95 4.09
N GLU A 166 28.36 -8.20 3.68
CA GLU A 166 29.57 -9.01 3.77
C GLU A 166 30.68 -8.51 2.81
N ASN A 167 30.30 -7.94 1.67
CA ASN A 167 31.25 -7.47 0.65
C ASN A 167 31.57 -5.96 0.72
N GLY A 168 30.95 -5.21 1.65
CA GLY A 168 31.09 -3.75 1.76
C GLY A 168 30.28 -2.96 0.74
#